data_AF-A0A2A9FV12-F1
#
_entry.id   AF-A0A2A9FV12-F1
#
_cell.length_a   1.000
_cell.length_b   1.000
_cell.length_c   1.000
_cell.angle_alpha   90.00
_cell.angle_beta   90.00
_cell.angle_gamma   90.00
#
_symmetry.space_group_name_H-M   'P 1'
#
loop_
_entity.id
_entity.type
_entity.pdbx_description
1 polymer ?
#
loop_
_entity_poly.entity_id
_entity_poly.type
_entity_poly.pdbx_seq_one_letter_code
_entity_poly.pdbx_strand_id
1 'polypeptide(L)'
;MSKLAENKIRIPVKLVDGKWEFFYGGDVPIAEETFAEIVVDRARITDQEFLTRLKKKTSYKIMEPGTKLIVSLTIKNQPKIEGNLLQHFKKIDIKQISIEKKFTRYGVGPETRFVEIMVGEASTRRLNREKSSQGGVWLDLEGMEPQGLTVSTLILPEGITDEEVDSLNYAFTLLSDKFEPWRRSHTGNIYERIFYQEESGVWHPLNVLRNAAIASEEQRFIRAQWQDICRQLNLNF
;
A
#
# COMPACT_ATOMS: atom_id res chain seq x y z
N MET A 1 14.27 18.19 -13.35
CA MET A 1 12.96 18.49 -12.72
C MET A 1 11.97 17.40 -13.14
N SER A 2 11.33 16.69 -12.21
CA SER A 2 10.30 15.69 -12.54
C SER A 2 9.09 16.35 -13.22
N LYS A 3 8.36 15.63 -14.06
CA LYS A 3 7.14 16.13 -14.71
C LYS A 3 6.00 16.10 -13.68
N LEU A 4 5.28 17.21 -13.49
CA LEU A 4 4.09 17.26 -12.64
C LEU A 4 2.90 16.63 -13.37
N ALA A 5 1.92 16.13 -12.62
CA ALA A 5 0.62 15.75 -13.19
C ALA A 5 -0.10 16.98 -13.78
N GLU A 6 -0.96 16.80 -14.78
CA GLU A 6 -1.61 17.89 -15.54
C GLU A 6 -2.36 18.92 -14.67
N ASN A 7 -2.82 18.51 -13.49
CA ASN A 7 -3.57 19.38 -12.56
C ASN A 7 -2.72 19.91 -11.38
N LYS A 8 -1.39 19.78 -11.41
CA LYS A 8 -0.51 20.28 -10.34
C LYS A 8 0.38 21.40 -10.84
N ILE A 9 0.39 22.51 -10.11
CA ILE A 9 1.31 23.63 -10.34
C ILE A 9 2.46 23.60 -9.33
N ARG A 10 3.62 24.11 -9.74
CA ARG A 10 4.75 24.34 -8.83
C ARG A 10 4.69 25.77 -8.32
N ILE A 11 4.63 25.92 -7.01
CA ILE A 11 4.67 27.23 -6.35
C ILE A 11 6.04 27.36 -5.68
N PRO A 12 6.93 28.23 -6.19
CA PRO A 12 8.20 28.48 -5.53
C PRO A 12 7.97 29.28 -4.25
N VAL A 13 8.54 28.78 -3.15
CA VAL A 13 8.42 29.40 -1.83
C VAL A 13 9.80 29.54 -1.19
N LYS A 14 9.91 30.46 -0.24
CA LYS A 14 11.12 30.66 0.58
C LYS A 14 10.73 30.74 2.05
N LEU A 15 11.55 30.14 2.91
CA LEU A 15 11.41 30.28 4.36
C LEU A 15 12.02 31.63 4.79
N VAL A 16 11.20 32.51 5.36
CA VAL A 16 11.57 33.83 5.88
C VAL A 16 10.97 33.94 7.28
N ASP A 17 11.81 34.19 8.29
CA ASP A 17 11.40 34.34 9.70
C ASP A 17 10.47 33.22 10.21
N GLY A 18 10.76 31.97 9.81
CA GLY A 18 9.99 30.79 10.22
C GLY A 18 8.68 30.59 9.45
N LYS A 19 8.35 31.42 8.47
CA LYS A 19 7.16 31.31 7.62
C LYS A 19 7.53 31.04 6.16
N TRP A 20 6.72 30.23 5.48
CA TRP A 20 6.86 30.02 4.04
C TRP A 20 6.14 31.13 3.30
N GLU A 21 6.90 31.93 2.56
CA GLU A 21 6.39 33.00 1.71
C GLU A 21 6.52 32.61 0.25
N PHE A 22 5.67 33.18 -0.60
CA PHE A 22 5.85 33.09 -2.04
C PHE A 22 7.22 33.68 -2.41
N PHE A 23 7.94 33.04 -3.34
CA PHE A 23 9.32 33.43 -3.66
C PHE A 23 9.47 34.92 -4.06
N TYR A 24 8.43 35.51 -4.64
CA TYR A 24 8.39 36.92 -5.03
C TYR A 24 7.80 37.85 -3.96
N GLY A 25 7.57 37.34 -2.74
CA GLY A 25 7.02 38.04 -1.60
C GLY A 25 5.52 37.79 -1.39
N GLY A 26 5.09 37.89 -0.13
CA GLY A 26 3.70 37.74 0.29
C GLY A 26 3.30 36.30 0.62
N ASP A 27 2.05 36.14 1.06
CA ASP A 27 1.47 34.85 1.42
C ASP A 27 1.30 33.94 0.20
N VAL A 28 1.29 32.63 0.45
CA VAL A 28 1.00 31.64 -0.58
C VAL A 28 -0.53 31.50 -0.72
N PRO A 29 -1.14 31.88 -1.86
CA PRO A 29 -2.60 31.98 -1.98
C PRO A 29 -3.24 30.61 -2.23
N ILE A 30 -3.29 29.80 -1.17
CA ILE A 30 -3.84 28.45 -1.18
C ILE A 30 -4.98 28.38 -0.16
N ALA A 31 -6.03 27.60 -0.46
CA ALA A 31 -7.14 27.40 0.46
C ALA A 31 -6.68 26.72 1.77
N GLU A 32 -7.37 27.03 2.88
CA GLU A 32 -7.15 26.34 4.16
C GLU A 32 -7.28 24.81 4.02
N GLU A 33 -6.56 24.08 4.87
CA GLU A 33 -6.49 22.60 4.88
C GLU A 33 -5.93 21.96 3.60
N THR A 34 -5.32 22.74 2.70
CA THR A 34 -4.65 22.19 1.51
C THR A 34 -3.32 21.55 1.89
N PHE A 35 -3.15 20.26 1.55
CA PHE A 35 -1.88 19.55 1.70
C PHE A 35 -0.90 19.91 0.58
N ALA A 36 0.35 20.20 0.96
CA ALA A 36 1.46 20.44 0.05
C ALA A 36 2.71 19.65 0.47
N GLU A 37 3.53 19.28 -0.50
CA GLU A 37 4.83 18.66 -0.27
C GLU A 37 5.94 19.70 -0.42
N ILE A 38 6.90 19.68 0.50
CA ILE A 38 8.09 20.52 0.44
C ILE A 38 9.26 19.68 -0.06
N VAL A 39 9.89 20.12 -1.15
CA VAL A 39 11.11 19.51 -1.68
C VAL A 39 12.26 20.46 -1.42
N VAL A 40 13.16 20.08 -0.51
CA VAL A 40 14.34 20.86 -0.13
C VAL A 40 15.62 20.06 -0.31
N ASP A 41 16.72 20.76 -0.54
CA ASP A 41 18.05 20.16 -0.48
C ASP A 41 18.34 19.71 0.96
N ARG A 42 18.82 18.46 1.11
CA ARG A 42 19.23 17.89 2.40
C ARG A 42 20.26 18.77 3.12
N ALA A 43 21.14 19.44 2.39
CA ALA A 43 22.15 20.34 2.95
C ALA A 43 21.54 21.60 3.62
N ARG A 44 20.27 21.90 3.37
CA ARG A 44 19.55 23.05 3.94
C ARG A 44 18.77 22.71 5.20
N ILE A 45 18.74 21.45 5.60
CA ILE A 45 18.10 21.02 6.84
C ILE A 45 19.11 21.20 7.99
N THR A 46 18.78 22.09 8.92
CA THR A 46 19.66 22.47 10.03
C THR A 46 19.65 21.47 11.19
N ASP A 47 18.53 20.76 11.40
CA ASP A 47 18.41 19.72 12.41
C ASP A 47 19.00 18.39 11.89
N GLN A 48 20.20 18.05 12.39
CA GLN A 48 20.91 16.82 12.04
C GLN A 48 20.25 15.56 12.62
N GLU A 49 19.58 15.67 13.77
CA GLU A 49 18.84 14.55 14.32
C GLU A 49 17.63 14.24 13.45
N PHE A 50 16.92 15.28 12.98
CA PHE A 50 15.83 15.13 12.01
C PHE A 50 16.30 14.49 10.70
N LEU A 51 17.44 14.91 10.14
CA LEU A 51 18.03 14.23 8.98
C LEU A 51 18.35 12.76 9.24
N THR A 52 18.85 12.44 10.43
CA THR A 52 19.15 11.07 10.83
C THR A 52 17.87 10.24 10.94
N ARG A 53 16.80 10.81 11.51
CA ARG A 53 15.47 10.19 11.56
C ARG A 53 14.91 9.93 10.15
N LEU A 54 15.05 10.88 9.23
CA LEU A 54 14.58 10.74 7.84
C LEU A 54 15.35 9.70 7.02
N LYS A 55 16.55 9.29 7.44
CA LYS A 55 17.33 8.21 6.80
C LYS A 55 17.14 6.86 7.47
N LYS A 56 16.48 6.84 8.64
CA LYS A 56 16.33 5.62 9.42
C LYS A 56 15.37 4.68 8.69
N LYS A 57 15.84 3.48 8.40
CA LYS A 57 14.98 2.39 7.93
C LYS A 57 14.20 1.84 9.11
N THR A 58 12.89 1.84 8.99
CA THR A 58 11.95 1.42 10.02
C THR A 58 10.88 0.54 9.41
N SER A 59 10.22 -0.25 10.24
CA SER A 59 9.18 -1.17 9.81
C SER A 59 8.09 -1.20 10.85
N TYR A 60 6.87 -0.95 10.42
CA TYR A 60 5.72 -0.79 11.30
C TYR A 60 4.72 -1.87 10.97
N LYS A 61 4.32 -2.66 11.97
CA LYS A 61 3.28 -3.66 11.77
C LYS A 61 1.95 -2.92 11.60
N ILE A 62 1.30 -3.15 10.46
CA ILE A 62 0.04 -2.52 10.11
C ILE A 62 -1.13 -3.51 10.18
N MET A 63 -0.88 -4.82 10.02
CA MET A 63 -1.92 -5.85 10.12
C MET A 63 -1.40 -7.05 10.91
N GLU A 64 -2.29 -7.67 11.67
CA GLU A 64 -1.98 -8.87 12.46
C GLU A 64 -2.23 -10.17 11.66
N PRO A 65 -1.69 -11.32 12.10
CA PRO A 65 -2.11 -12.63 11.60
C PRO A 65 -3.64 -12.81 11.69
N GLY A 66 -4.18 -13.62 10.78
CA GLY A 66 -5.61 -13.82 10.60
C GLY A 66 -6.29 -12.75 9.74
N THR A 67 -5.61 -11.66 9.40
CA THR A 67 -6.16 -10.62 8.53
C THR A 67 -6.48 -11.19 7.15
N LYS A 68 -7.71 -10.95 6.69
CA LYS A 68 -8.18 -11.36 5.36
C LYS A 68 -7.80 -10.33 4.32
N LEU A 69 -7.30 -10.82 3.19
CA LEU A 69 -7.04 -10.04 1.99
C LEU A 69 -7.78 -10.68 0.83
N ILE A 70 -8.07 -9.89 -0.20
CA ILE A 70 -8.59 -10.40 -1.47
C ILE A 70 -7.64 -10.08 -2.60
N VAL A 71 -7.45 -11.04 -3.50
CA VAL A 71 -6.63 -10.91 -4.69
C VAL A 71 -7.53 -10.83 -5.91
N SER A 72 -7.37 -9.76 -6.69
CA SER A 72 -8.07 -9.56 -7.96
C SER A 72 -7.36 -10.27 -9.11
N LEU A 73 -8.11 -11.15 -9.78
CA LEU A 73 -7.66 -11.95 -10.92
C LEU A 73 -8.55 -11.65 -12.13
N THR A 74 -8.02 -11.77 -13.33
CA THR A 74 -8.75 -11.48 -14.58
C THR A 74 -9.07 -12.78 -15.32
N ILE A 75 -10.33 -13.18 -15.29
CA ILE A 75 -10.78 -14.42 -15.91
C ILE A 75 -11.25 -14.10 -17.33
N LYS A 76 -10.53 -14.55 -18.36
CA LYS A 76 -10.93 -14.36 -19.77
C LYS A 76 -11.43 -15.66 -20.39
N ASN A 77 -12.48 -15.58 -21.21
CA ASN A 77 -12.88 -16.62 -22.18
C ASN A 77 -12.98 -18.04 -21.59
N GLN A 78 -13.87 -18.26 -20.62
CA GLN A 78 -14.13 -19.58 -20.00
C GLN A 78 -12.85 -20.44 -19.89
N PRO A 79 -11.87 -19.97 -19.11
CA PRO A 79 -10.60 -20.68 -19.00
C PRO A 79 -10.88 -22.08 -18.44
N LYS A 80 -10.09 -23.08 -18.87
CA LYS A 80 -10.11 -24.42 -18.28
C LYS A 80 -9.54 -24.36 -16.85
N ILE A 81 -10.30 -23.75 -15.95
CA ILE A 81 -10.04 -23.76 -14.52
C ILE A 81 -10.64 -25.07 -13.99
N GLU A 82 -9.86 -25.77 -13.17
CA GLU A 82 -10.33 -26.99 -12.51
C GLU A 82 -11.56 -26.67 -11.64
N GLY A 83 -12.58 -27.53 -11.66
CA GLY A 83 -13.88 -27.24 -11.04
C GLY A 83 -13.80 -26.95 -9.53
N ASN A 84 -12.87 -27.61 -8.83
CA ASN A 84 -12.56 -27.37 -7.42
C ASN A 84 -12.04 -25.95 -7.17
N LEU A 85 -11.32 -25.33 -8.11
CA LEU A 85 -10.79 -23.98 -7.92
C LEU A 85 -11.86 -22.90 -8.04
N LEU A 86 -12.92 -23.16 -8.83
CA LEU A 86 -14.02 -22.20 -9.03
C LEU A 86 -14.75 -21.84 -7.72
N GLN A 87 -14.76 -22.74 -6.73
CA GLN A 87 -15.40 -22.51 -5.44
C GLN A 87 -14.71 -21.41 -4.63
N HIS A 88 -13.45 -21.09 -4.93
CA HIS A 88 -12.68 -20.07 -4.22
C HIS A 88 -12.97 -18.65 -4.71
N PHE A 89 -13.75 -18.49 -5.79
CA PHE A 89 -14.19 -17.18 -6.24
C PHE A 89 -15.20 -16.57 -5.27
N LYS A 90 -14.84 -15.40 -4.73
CA LYS A 90 -15.71 -14.60 -3.88
C LYS A 90 -16.59 -13.71 -4.74
N LYS A 91 -17.88 -13.71 -4.42
CA LYS A 91 -18.84 -12.74 -4.93
C LYS A 91 -18.74 -11.49 -4.08
N ILE A 92 -18.08 -10.46 -4.61
CA ILE A 92 -17.95 -9.16 -3.96
C ILE A 92 -18.72 -8.15 -4.79
N ASP A 93 -19.57 -7.35 -4.14
CA ASP A 93 -20.25 -6.26 -4.83
C ASP A 93 -19.19 -5.22 -5.22
N ILE A 94 -19.20 -4.78 -6.47
CA ILE A 94 -18.25 -3.77 -6.95
C ILE A 94 -18.35 -2.46 -6.17
N LYS A 95 -19.51 -2.18 -5.56
CA LYS A 95 -19.70 -1.04 -4.65
C LYS A 95 -18.89 -1.15 -3.36
N GLN A 96 -18.50 -2.37 -2.98
CA GLN A 96 -17.63 -2.63 -1.84
C GLN A 96 -16.14 -2.53 -2.22
N ILE A 97 -15.78 -2.25 -3.47
CA ILE A 97 -14.39 -2.03 -3.85
C ILE A 97 -14.17 -0.53 -4.09
N SER A 98 -13.08 0.01 -3.54
CA SER A 98 -12.63 1.35 -3.89
C SER A 98 -12.17 1.38 -5.34
N ILE A 99 -13.03 1.91 -6.22
CA ILE A 99 -12.80 2.05 -7.66
C ILE A 99 -12.15 3.39 -8.04
N GLU A 100 -11.69 4.17 -7.06
CA GLU A 100 -11.09 5.46 -7.36
C GLU A 100 -9.85 5.28 -8.24
N LYS A 101 -9.86 5.91 -9.41
CA LYS A 101 -8.78 5.82 -10.43
C LYS A 101 -7.41 6.25 -9.90
N LYS A 102 -7.36 6.95 -8.76
CA LYS A 102 -6.13 7.34 -8.08
C LYS A 102 -5.39 6.15 -7.45
N PHE A 103 -6.06 5.02 -7.22
CA PHE A 103 -5.51 3.87 -6.50
C PHE A 103 -5.30 2.61 -7.33
N THR A 104 -6.05 2.43 -8.42
CA THR A 104 -5.95 1.25 -9.28
C THR A 104 -5.78 1.67 -10.74
N ARG A 105 -4.63 1.35 -11.35
CA ARG A 105 -4.48 1.48 -12.82
C ARG A 105 -5.23 0.37 -13.53
N TYR A 106 -5.30 -0.79 -12.90
CA TYR A 106 -6.07 -1.95 -13.32
C TYR A 106 -7.41 -1.92 -12.59
N GLY A 107 -8.37 -1.15 -13.10
CA GLY A 107 -9.71 -1.07 -12.52
C GLY A 107 -10.38 -2.46 -12.42
N VAL A 108 -11.29 -2.61 -11.45
CA VAL A 108 -12.14 -3.79 -11.33
C VAL A 108 -13.15 -3.79 -12.48
N GLY A 109 -13.08 -4.80 -13.34
CA GLY A 109 -13.94 -4.94 -14.51
C GLY A 109 -14.89 -6.14 -14.41
N PRO A 110 -15.78 -6.34 -15.40
CA PRO A 110 -16.71 -7.47 -15.44
C PRO A 110 -16.03 -8.84 -15.40
N GLU A 111 -14.81 -8.93 -15.92
CA GLU A 111 -13.98 -10.14 -15.96
C GLU A 111 -13.16 -10.34 -14.68
N THR A 112 -13.20 -9.39 -13.74
CA THR A 112 -12.48 -9.49 -12.48
C THR A 112 -13.18 -10.46 -11.53
N ARG A 113 -12.42 -11.38 -10.96
CA ARG A 113 -12.86 -12.24 -9.86
C ARG A 113 -11.90 -12.07 -8.69
N PHE A 114 -12.39 -12.37 -7.50
CA PHE A 114 -11.63 -12.21 -6.27
C PHE A 114 -11.42 -13.56 -5.60
N VAL A 115 -10.23 -13.77 -5.08
CA VAL A 115 -9.88 -14.93 -4.25
C VAL A 115 -9.41 -14.42 -2.89
N GLU A 116 -9.96 -14.99 -1.82
CA GLU A 116 -9.56 -14.64 -0.45
C GLU A 116 -8.25 -15.36 -0.10
N ILE A 117 -7.33 -14.63 0.50
CA ILE A 117 -6.11 -15.14 1.13
C ILE A 117 -6.05 -14.60 2.56
N MET A 118 -5.24 -15.21 3.41
CA MET A 118 -5.12 -14.79 4.80
C MET A 118 -3.66 -14.58 5.18
N VAL A 119 -3.40 -13.56 5.99
CA VAL A 119 -2.09 -13.36 6.62
C VAL A 119 -1.92 -14.43 7.69
N GLY A 120 -0.93 -15.27 7.51
CA GLY A 120 -0.59 -16.35 8.44
C GLY A 120 0.42 -15.91 9.50
N GLU A 121 0.81 -16.88 10.31
CA GLU A 121 1.83 -16.71 11.35
C GLU A 121 3.21 -16.41 10.77
N ALA A 122 4.18 -16.16 11.65
CA ALA A 122 5.54 -15.89 11.24
C ALA A 122 6.15 -17.02 10.38
N SER A 123 6.91 -16.61 9.36
CA SER A 123 7.56 -17.57 8.47
C SER A 123 8.77 -18.22 9.10
N THR A 124 9.00 -19.49 8.76
CA THR A 124 10.20 -20.23 9.19
C THR A 124 11.41 -19.96 8.30
N ARG A 125 11.20 -19.51 7.05
CA ARG A 125 12.22 -19.43 5.98
C ARG A 125 12.83 -18.05 5.78
N ARG A 126 12.09 -16.99 6.07
CA ARG A 126 12.53 -15.60 5.97
C ARG A 126 11.84 -14.78 7.04
N LEU A 127 12.63 -14.20 7.92
CA LEU A 127 12.45 -12.84 8.46
C LEU A 127 13.73 -12.55 9.28
N ASN A 128 14.23 -11.30 9.18
CA ASN A 128 15.18 -10.79 10.17
C ASN A 128 14.64 -11.15 11.56
N ARG A 129 15.47 -11.77 12.41
CA ARG A 129 15.11 -12.38 13.70
C ARG A 129 14.12 -11.60 14.59
N GLU A 130 14.00 -10.29 14.41
CA GLU A 130 13.10 -9.41 15.18
C GLU A 130 11.66 -9.33 14.64
N LYS A 131 11.42 -9.48 13.33
CA LYS A 131 10.08 -9.41 12.74
C LYS A 131 9.35 -10.78 12.77
N SER A 132 10.10 -11.85 13.04
CA SER A 132 9.64 -13.26 12.97
C SER A 132 8.87 -13.76 14.18
N SER A 133 8.67 -12.99 15.25
CA SER A 133 8.05 -13.53 16.47
C SER A 133 6.54 -13.35 16.56
N GLN A 134 5.94 -12.51 15.70
CA GLN A 134 4.53 -12.12 15.86
C GLN A 134 3.65 -12.30 14.61
N GLY A 135 4.22 -12.55 13.42
CA GLY A 135 3.45 -12.58 12.17
C GLY A 135 2.79 -11.23 11.81
N GLY A 136 2.22 -11.13 10.61
CA GLY A 136 1.49 -9.93 10.18
C GLY A 136 1.94 -9.34 8.83
N VAL A 137 1.55 -8.08 8.62
CA VAL A 137 1.98 -7.24 7.49
C VAL A 137 2.67 -6.02 8.06
N TRP A 138 3.80 -5.64 7.47
CA TRP A 138 4.57 -4.48 7.87
C TRP A 138 4.76 -3.51 6.71
N LEU A 139 4.63 -2.21 7.01
CA LEU A 139 5.04 -1.12 6.15
C LEU A 139 6.50 -0.79 6.40
N ASP A 140 7.34 -0.97 5.39
CA ASP A 140 8.75 -0.61 5.45
C ASP A 140 8.94 0.83 4.96
N LEU A 141 9.57 1.65 5.80
CA LEU A 141 9.83 3.06 5.56
C LEU A 141 11.33 3.36 5.58
N GLU A 142 11.73 4.35 4.78
CA GLU A 142 12.98 5.08 4.97
C GLU A 142 12.61 6.53 5.33
N GLY A 143 12.74 6.88 6.61
CA GLY A 143 12.15 8.10 7.14
C GLY A 143 10.62 8.10 7.00
N MET A 144 10.09 9.04 6.22
CA MET A 144 8.67 9.12 5.88
C MET A 144 8.33 8.45 4.53
N GLU A 145 9.32 7.94 3.79
CA GLU A 145 9.11 7.44 2.43
C GLU A 145 8.80 5.93 2.42
N PRO A 146 7.63 5.50 1.89
CA PRO A 146 7.25 4.09 1.82
C PRO A 146 8.03 3.28 0.80
N GLN A 147 8.87 2.37 1.30
CA GLN A 147 9.71 1.50 0.49
C GLN A 147 8.94 0.28 -0.02
N GLY A 148 8.05 -0.29 0.80
CA GLY A 148 7.25 -1.45 0.42
C GLY A 148 6.47 -2.05 1.57
N LEU A 149 5.84 -3.20 1.31
CA LEU A 149 5.20 -4.03 2.32
C LEU A 149 5.92 -5.36 2.44
N THR A 150 6.20 -5.75 3.68
CA THR A 150 6.65 -7.09 4.05
C THR A 150 5.47 -7.86 4.66
N VAL A 151 5.33 -9.14 4.36
CA VAL A 151 4.32 -10.01 4.95
C VAL A 151 5.00 -11.19 5.65
N SER A 152 4.32 -11.79 6.62
CA SER A 152 4.68 -13.09 7.16
C SER A 152 4.27 -14.19 6.17
N THR A 153 3.84 -15.37 6.65
CA THR A 153 3.25 -16.36 5.76
C THR A 153 1.90 -15.87 5.22
N LEU A 154 1.50 -16.39 4.07
CA LEU A 154 0.20 -16.21 3.45
C LEU A 154 -0.43 -17.58 3.29
N ILE A 155 -1.64 -17.71 3.79
CA ILE A 155 -2.47 -18.90 3.63
C ILE A 155 -3.29 -18.69 2.35
N LEU A 156 -3.00 -19.51 1.34
CA LEU A 156 -3.74 -19.55 0.08
C LEU A 156 -4.86 -20.60 0.17
N PRO A 157 -5.87 -20.54 -0.73
CA PRO A 157 -6.88 -21.57 -0.82
C PRO A 157 -6.29 -22.96 -1.11
N GLU A 158 -7.02 -23.99 -0.69
CA GLU A 158 -6.71 -25.38 -0.98
C GLU A 158 -6.54 -25.63 -2.49
N GLY A 159 -5.58 -26.48 -2.87
CA GLY A 159 -5.30 -26.81 -4.27
C GLY A 159 -4.42 -25.80 -5.02
N ILE A 160 -3.98 -24.72 -4.37
CA ILE A 160 -3.02 -23.77 -4.95
C ILE A 160 -1.58 -24.22 -4.73
N THR A 161 -1.18 -24.43 -3.47
CA THR A 161 0.14 -24.93 -3.09
C THR A 161 0.11 -25.49 -1.66
N ASP A 162 0.98 -26.46 -1.38
CA ASP A 162 1.28 -26.95 -0.02
C ASP A 162 2.52 -26.27 0.56
N GLU A 163 3.21 -25.44 -0.23
CA GLU A 163 4.41 -24.73 0.20
C GLU A 163 4.06 -23.48 1.01
N GLU A 164 4.93 -23.15 1.97
CA GLU A 164 4.89 -21.90 2.69
C GLU A 164 5.13 -20.71 1.74
N VAL A 165 4.19 -19.76 1.70
CA VAL A 165 4.25 -18.56 0.86
C VAL A 165 4.49 -17.34 1.75
N ASP A 166 5.59 -16.63 1.56
CA ASP A 166 6.02 -15.50 2.42
C ASP A 166 6.09 -14.16 1.68
N SER A 167 5.45 -14.09 0.50
CA SER A 167 5.54 -12.94 -0.40
C SER A 167 4.24 -12.74 -1.16
N LEU A 168 3.74 -11.50 -1.17
CA LEU A 168 2.57 -11.10 -1.95
C LEU A 168 2.74 -11.35 -3.45
N ASN A 169 3.96 -11.13 -3.98
CA ASN A 169 4.25 -11.40 -5.39
C ASN A 169 4.22 -12.90 -5.70
N TYR A 170 4.77 -13.72 -4.81
CA TYR A 170 4.77 -15.17 -5.00
C TYR A 170 3.36 -15.74 -4.89
N ALA A 171 2.59 -15.32 -3.88
CA ALA A 171 1.17 -15.63 -3.73
C ALA A 171 0.38 -15.31 -5.01
N PHE A 172 0.56 -14.11 -5.55
CA PHE A 172 -0.11 -13.71 -6.78
C PHE A 172 0.31 -14.54 -7.99
N THR A 173 1.59 -14.89 -8.08
CA THR A 173 2.10 -15.73 -9.18
C THR A 173 1.42 -17.09 -9.16
N LEU A 174 1.39 -17.75 -8.00
CA LEU A 174 0.72 -19.04 -7.81
C LEU A 174 -0.78 -18.99 -8.16
N LEU A 175 -1.48 -17.96 -7.67
CA LEU A 175 -2.89 -17.76 -7.99
C LEU A 175 -3.09 -17.49 -9.49
N SER A 176 -2.30 -16.60 -10.07
CA SER A 176 -2.41 -16.24 -11.48
C SER A 176 -2.08 -17.41 -12.41
N ASP A 177 -1.13 -18.26 -12.06
CA ASP A 177 -0.80 -19.44 -12.88
C ASP A 177 -1.98 -20.42 -12.95
N LYS A 178 -2.72 -20.56 -11.84
CA LYS A 178 -3.90 -21.43 -11.75
C LYS A 178 -5.16 -20.81 -12.37
N PHE A 179 -5.41 -19.53 -12.13
CA PHE A 179 -6.67 -18.86 -12.50
C PHE A 179 -6.59 -18.04 -13.79
N GLU A 180 -5.40 -17.58 -14.17
CA GLU A 180 -5.14 -16.77 -15.37
C GLU A 180 -4.09 -17.46 -16.29
N PRO A 181 -4.29 -18.72 -16.74
CA PRO A 181 -3.27 -19.48 -17.48
C PRO A 181 -2.87 -18.84 -18.83
N TRP A 182 -3.66 -17.89 -19.33
CA TRP A 182 -3.37 -17.11 -20.53
C TRP A 182 -2.36 -15.96 -20.29
N ARG A 183 -2.11 -15.60 -19.02
CA ARG A 183 -1.24 -14.48 -18.65
C ARG A 183 0.22 -14.90 -18.87
N ARG A 184 0.89 -14.22 -19.79
CA ARG A 184 2.31 -14.47 -20.13
C ARG A 184 3.30 -13.80 -19.17
N SER A 185 2.86 -12.81 -18.40
CA SER A 185 3.72 -12.08 -17.47
C SER A 185 2.95 -11.61 -16.24
N HIS A 186 3.56 -11.76 -15.07
CA HIS A 186 3.04 -11.28 -13.78
C HIS A 186 3.48 -9.84 -13.47
N THR A 187 3.81 -9.07 -14.50
CA THR A 187 4.30 -7.69 -14.38
C THR A 187 3.18 -6.74 -13.97
N GLY A 188 3.50 -5.81 -13.07
CA GLY A 188 2.56 -4.82 -12.54
C GLY A 188 2.83 -4.51 -11.08
N ASN A 189 2.17 -3.47 -10.56
CA ASN A 189 2.23 -3.16 -9.14
C ASN A 189 1.30 -4.12 -8.39
N ILE A 190 1.87 -5.08 -7.66
CA ILE A 190 1.08 -6.07 -6.92
C ILE A 190 0.15 -5.45 -5.89
N TYR A 191 0.54 -4.31 -5.33
CA TYR A 191 -0.25 -3.61 -4.32
C TYR A 191 -1.56 -3.03 -4.88
N GLU A 192 -1.72 -2.96 -6.20
CA GLU A 192 -2.99 -2.58 -6.85
C GLU A 192 -3.92 -3.79 -7.07
N ARG A 193 -3.41 -5.01 -6.90
CA ARG A 193 -4.15 -6.25 -7.16
C ARG A 193 -4.64 -6.93 -5.89
N ILE A 194 -4.05 -6.60 -4.75
CA ILE A 194 -4.40 -7.16 -3.44
C ILE A 194 -5.07 -6.06 -2.61
N PHE A 195 -6.18 -6.40 -1.98
CA PHE A 195 -6.99 -5.47 -1.23
C PHE A 195 -7.16 -5.92 0.22
N TYR A 196 -7.25 -4.96 1.12
CA TYR A 196 -7.62 -5.13 2.52
C TYR A 196 -8.99 -4.49 2.77
N GLN A 197 -9.68 -4.91 3.81
CA GLN A 197 -10.99 -4.36 4.18
C GLN A 197 -10.84 -3.34 5.30
N GLU A 198 -11.46 -2.18 5.13
CA GLU A 198 -11.65 -1.20 6.21
C GLU A 198 -12.83 -1.60 7.10
N GLU A 199 -12.95 -0.97 8.28
CA GLU A 199 -14.09 -1.18 9.20
C GLU A 199 -15.44 -0.84 8.56
N SER A 200 -15.45 0.06 7.57
CA SER A 200 -16.64 0.40 6.78
C SER A 200 -17.14 -0.75 5.89
N GLY A 201 -16.35 -1.82 5.75
CA GLY A 201 -16.62 -2.95 4.87
C GLY A 201 -16.15 -2.74 3.43
N VAL A 202 -15.56 -1.59 3.11
CA VAL A 202 -15.00 -1.28 1.79
C VAL A 202 -13.59 -1.87 1.66
N TRP A 203 -13.31 -2.47 0.51
CA TRP A 203 -12.02 -3.02 0.15
C TRP A 203 -11.17 -1.99 -0.60
N HIS A 204 -9.98 -1.73 -0.07
CA HIS A 204 -9.00 -0.80 -0.65
C HIS A 204 -7.75 -1.55 -1.07
N PRO A 205 -7.12 -1.18 -2.20
CA PRO A 205 -5.88 -1.82 -2.62
C PRO A 205 -4.76 -1.53 -1.60
N LEU A 206 -3.86 -2.47 -1.39
CA LEU A 206 -2.71 -2.30 -0.50
C LEU A 206 -1.83 -1.10 -0.89
N ASN A 207 -1.90 -0.64 -2.14
CA ASN A 207 -1.18 0.53 -2.62
C ASN A 207 -1.58 1.82 -1.88
N VAL A 208 -2.79 1.89 -1.32
CA VAL A 208 -3.23 3.05 -0.52
C VAL A 208 -2.42 3.17 0.78
N LEU A 209 -2.05 2.04 1.39
CA LEU A 209 -1.25 2.00 2.63
C LEU A 209 0.12 2.69 2.46
N ARG A 210 0.63 2.72 1.22
CA ARG A 210 1.91 3.34 0.87
C ARG A 210 1.81 4.83 0.62
N ASN A 211 0.67 5.47 0.84
CA ASN A 211 0.54 6.90 0.58
C ASN A 211 -0.16 7.63 1.73
N ALA A 212 0.65 8.19 2.64
CA ALA A 212 0.20 9.01 3.76
C ALA A 212 -0.71 10.18 3.30
N ALA A 213 -0.37 10.81 2.17
CA ALA A 213 -1.08 11.98 1.65
C ALA A 213 -2.46 11.64 1.06
N ILE A 214 -2.79 10.35 0.88
CA ILE A 214 -4.11 9.94 0.37
C ILE A 214 -5.02 9.40 1.49
N ALA A 215 -4.56 9.37 2.75
CA ALA A 215 -5.40 9.06 3.90
C ALA A 215 -6.47 10.15 4.12
N SER A 216 -7.52 10.14 3.29
CA SER A 216 -8.70 10.99 3.45
C SER A 216 -9.45 10.61 4.73
N GLU A 217 -10.40 11.44 5.18
CA GLU A 217 -11.19 11.19 6.40
C GLU A 217 -11.86 9.80 6.44
N GLU A 218 -12.16 9.24 5.27
CA GLU A 218 -12.78 7.92 5.10
C GLU A 218 -11.81 6.74 5.39
N GLN A 219 -10.49 6.97 5.41
CA GLN A 219 -9.46 5.93 5.53
C GLN A 219 -8.85 5.91 6.95
N ARG A 220 -9.72 5.66 7.94
CA ARG A 220 -9.38 5.74 9.37
C ARG A 220 -8.24 4.81 9.77
N PHE A 221 -8.20 3.59 9.23
CA PHE A 221 -7.12 2.66 9.52
C PHE A 221 -5.77 3.21 9.09
N ILE A 222 -5.64 3.69 7.85
CA ILE A 222 -4.38 4.28 7.35
C ILE A 222 -3.98 5.49 8.18
N ARG A 223 -4.94 6.37 8.50
CA ARG A 223 -4.66 7.56 9.31
C ARG A 223 -4.14 7.18 10.70
N ALA A 224 -4.75 6.21 11.35
CA ALA A 224 -4.30 5.71 12.65
C ALA A 224 -2.87 5.16 12.55
N GLN A 225 -2.59 4.33 11.53
CA GLN A 225 -1.24 3.78 11.29
C GLN A 225 -0.21 4.90 11.09
N TRP A 226 -0.50 5.91 10.27
CA TRP A 226 0.43 7.03 10.05
C TRP A 226 0.60 7.93 11.26
N GLN A 227 -0.44 8.14 12.07
CA GLN A 227 -0.31 8.86 13.34
C GLN A 227 0.58 8.11 14.33
N ASP A 228 0.43 6.79 14.42
CA ASP A 228 1.30 5.95 15.25
C ASP A 228 2.75 5.96 14.75
N ILE A 229 2.97 5.90 13.43
CA ILE A 229 4.29 6.04 12.80
C ILE A 229 4.91 7.40 13.16
N CYS A 230 4.18 8.50 12.98
CA CYS A 230 4.68 9.85 13.32
C CYS A 230 5.04 9.96 14.81
N ARG A 231 4.20 9.42 15.69
CA ARG A 231 4.49 9.36 17.14
C ARG A 231 5.77 8.59 17.43
N GLN A 232 5.95 7.41 16.83
CA GLN A 232 7.15 6.59 17.04
C GLN A 232 8.42 7.19 16.42
N LEU A 233 8.29 8.01 15.38
CA LEU A 233 9.40 8.78 14.80
C LEU A 233 9.67 10.09 15.56
N ASN A 234 8.93 10.40 16.63
CA ASN A 234 8.97 11.70 17.33
C ASN A 234 8.78 12.88 16.37
N LEU A 235 7.92 12.71 15.38
CA LEU A 235 7.50 13.74 14.43
C LEU A 235 6.17 14.29 14.93
N ASN A 236 6.20 14.95 16.09
CA ASN A 236 5.05 15.69 16.60
C ASN A 236 5.02 17.04 15.89
N PHE A 237 3.97 17.29 15.10
CA PHE A 237 3.61 18.61 14.61
C PHE A 237 2.52 19.19 15.50
#